data_AF-A0AAN8FPA8-F1
#
_entry.id   AF-A0AAN8FPA8-F1
#
_cell.length_a   1.000
_cell.length_b   1.000
_cell.length_c   1.000
_cell.angle_alpha   90.00
_cell.angle_beta   90.00
_cell.angle_gamma   90.00
#
_symmetry.space_group_name_H-M   'P 1'
#
loop_
_entity.id
_entity.type
_entity.pdbx_description
1 polymer ?
#
loop_
_entity_poly.entity_id
_entity_poly.type
_entity_poly.pdbx_seq_one_letter_code
_entity_poly.pdbx_strand_id
1 'polypeptide(L)'
;MSDPRWFPEWTFFSLWEVGADYLLHCGSEGRLRLENHIEEIYIQDDEMAENLMRICIEQELDDSKACIVNTMTYRYLRDGEWSAALSWALRGGRGAALDTTVNDLLTTVVHLLFVGLVVLIQCGGKKKPEGGTVSGAAPPAAAAGDKKEGEGEKKEE
;
A
#
# COMPACT_ATOMS: atom_id res chain seq x y z
N MET A 1 5.62 37.83 35.97
CA MET A 1 4.30 37.16 35.95
C MET A 1 4.53 35.79 35.31
N SER A 2 5.11 34.87 36.07
CA SER A 2 5.55 33.56 35.60
C SER A 2 4.81 32.55 36.46
N ASP A 3 3.77 31.94 35.89
CA ASP A 3 2.88 31.01 36.57
C ASP A 3 3.54 29.61 36.60
N PRO A 4 3.86 29.03 37.78
CA PRO A 4 4.62 27.78 37.89
C PRO A 4 3.74 26.52 37.86
N ARG A 5 2.60 26.56 37.15
CA ARG A 5 1.59 25.48 37.14
C ARG A 5 1.75 24.43 36.03
N TRP A 6 2.86 24.42 35.30
CA TRP A 6 3.04 23.58 34.11
C TRP A 6 3.77 22.25 34.30
N PHE A 7 4.14 21.85 35.51
CA PHE A 7 4.84 20.56 35.73
C PHE A 7 4.06 19.66 36.69
N PRO A 8 3.11 18.86 36.17
CA PRO A 8 3.05 17.46 36.59
C PRO A 8 2.51 16.49 35.51
N GLU A 9 3.16 16.34 34.33
CA GLU A 9 2.84 15.24 33.37
C GLU A 9 3.96 14.95 32.33
N TRP A 10 5.22 15.32 32.65
CA TRP A 10 6.33 15.37 31.69
C TRP A 10 7.16 14.08 31.59
N THR A 11 6.61 13.00 31.04
CA THR A 11 7.46 11.83 30.72
C THR A 11 7.38 11.30 29.29
N PHE A 12 6.58 11.87 28.39
CA PHE A 12 6.50 11.36 27.00
C PHE A 12 6.17 12.41 25.92
N PHE A 13 6.44 13.71 26.14
CA PHE A 13 6.38 14.63 25.01
C PHE A 13 7.56 14.35 24.07
N SER A 14 7.24 14.12 22.79
CA SER A 14 8.24 13.92 21.76
C SER A 14 9.19 15.13 21.76
N LEU A 15 10.47 14.90 22.04
CA LEU A 15 11.47 15.96 22.26
C LEU A 15 11.50 17.00 21.12
N TRP A 16 11.15 16.57 19.91
CA TRP A 16 11.05 17.43 18.73
C TRP A 16 9.94 18.49 18.84
N GLU A 17 8.81 18.21 19.49
CA GLU A 17 7.71 19.20 19.66
C GLU A 17 8.16 20.35 20.55
N VAL A 18 8.85 20.02 21.66
CA VAL A 18 9.41 21.02 22.58
C VAL A 18 10.52 21.81 21.90
N GLY A 19 11.36 21.14 21.10
CA GLY A 19 12.40 21.79 20.30
C GLY A 19 11.81 22.74 19.24
N ALA A 20 10.74 22.33 18.57
CA ALA A 20 10.04 23.15 17.59
C ALA A 20 9.41 24.39 18.25
N ASP A 21 8.70 24.23 19.36
CA ASP A 21 8.10 25.35 20.10
C ASP A 21 9.14 26.37 20.55
N TYR A 22 10.30 25.89 21.07
CA TYR A 22 11.41 26.75 21.44
C TYR A 22 11.98 27.52 20.24
N LEU A 23 12.16 26.85 19.10
CA LEU A 23 12.66 27.48 17.88
C LEU A 23 11.67 28.52 17.33
N LEU A 24 10.36 28.26 17.41
CA LEU A 24 9.34 29.22 17.02
C LEU A 24 9.34 30.46 17.91
N HIS A 25 9.59 30.30 19.22
CA HIS A 25 9.76 31.43 20.13
C HIS A 25 10.97 32.32 19.77
N CYS A 26 12.00 31.75 19.13
CA CYS A 26 13.19 32.49 18.69
C CYS A 26 12.97 33.31 17.40
N GLY A 27 11.79 33.26 16.78
CA GLY A 27 11.43 34.08 15.61
C GLY A 27 12.03 33.58 14.29
N SER A 28 12.44 34.49 13.40
CA SER A 28 12.85 34.18 12.02
C SER A 28 14.09 33.28 11.92
N GLU A 29 15.09 33.48 12.79
CA GLU A 29 16.31 32.66 12.81
C GLU A 29 16.00 31.22 13.27
N GLY A 30 15.04 31.09 14.20
CA GLY A 30 14.58 29.80 14.69
C GLY A 30 13.81 29.02 13.61
N ARG A 31 13.03 29.70 12.77
CA ARG A 31 12.34 29.07 11.63
C ARG A 31 13.29 28.45 10.62
N LEU A 32 14.37 29.15 10.24
CA LEU A 32 15.38 28.61 9.32
C LEU A 32 16.09 27.38 9.89
N ARG A 33 16.39 27.40 11.20
CA ARG A 33 16.96 26.23 11.87
C ARG A 33 15.98 25.07 11.99
N LEU A 34 14.70 25.37 12.21
CA LEU A 34 13.66 24.37 12.27
C LEU A 34 13.51 23.67 10.91
N GLU A 35 13.48 24.42 9.81
CA GLU A 35 13.42 23.89 8.44
C GLU A 35 14.57 22.92 8.16
N ASN A 36 15.82 23.33 8.41
CA ASN A 36 16.97 22.44 8.24
C ASN A 36 16.89 21.18 9.13
N HIS A 37 16.31 21.29 10.32
CA HIS A 37 16.19 20.14 11.22
C HIS A 37 15.03 19.21 10.87
N ILE A 38 13.94 19.74 10.29
CA ILE A 38 12.80 18.94 9.79
C ILE A 38 13.26 18.01 8.66
N GLU A 39 14.17 18.46 7.79
CA GLU A 39 14.73 17.61 6.73
C GLU A 39 15.55 16.44 7.27
N GLU A 40 16.19 16.59 8.42
CA GLU A 40 16.98 15.54 9.07
C GLU A 40 16.14 14.62 9.97
N ILE A 41 14.95 15.06 10.37
CA ILE A 41 14.05 14.29 11.24
C ILE A 41 13.51 13.09 10.49
N TYR A 42 13.77 11.90 11.04
CA TYR A 42 13.18 10.68 10.55
C TYR A 42 11.73 10.55 11.06
N ILE A 43 10.78 10.76 10.16
CA ILE A 43 9.35 10.64 10.45
C ILE A 43 9.01 9.16 10.60
N GLN A 44 8.59 8.74 11.79
CA GLN A 44 8.24 7.35 12.11
C GLN A 44 6.73 7.13 12.13
N ASP A 45 5.99 8.07 12.72
CA ASP A 45 4.56 7.93 12.96
C ASP A 45 3.73 8.88 12.09
N ASP A 46 2.51 8.47 11.78
CA ASP A 46 1.57 9.28 11.01
C ASP A 46 1.14 10.54 11.80
N GLU A 47 0.95 10.40 13.12
CA GLU A 47 0.63 11.52 14.01
C GLU A 47 1.73 12.59 14.00
N MET A 48 3.01 12.15 13.98
CA MET A 48 4.15 13.05 13.88
C MET A 48 4.15 13.79 12.54
N ALA A 49 3.87 13.09 11.44
CA ALA A 49 3.79 13.69 10.11
C ALA A 49 2.68 14.75 10.03
N GLU A 50 1.51 14.48 10.64
CA GLU A 50 0.40 15.43 10.66
C GLU A 50 0.67 16.65 11.55
N ASN A 51 1.31 16.47 12.71
CA ASN A 51 1.72 17.59 13.55
C ASN A 51 2.77 18.46 12.85
N LEU A 52 3.77 17.85 12.20
CA LEU A 52 4.77 18.57 11.40
C LEU A 52 4.12 19.34 10.24
N MET A 53 3.21 18.71 9.49
CA MET A 53 2.47 19.38 8.42
C MET A 53 1.70 20.60 8.92
N ARG A 54 1.08 20.52 10.11
CA ARG A 54 0.36 21.65 10.72
C ARG A 54 1.31 22.82 10.99
N ILE A 55 2.47 22.56 11.59
CA ILE A 55 3.49 23.57 11.88
C ILE A 55 4.02 24.18 10.58
N CYS A 56 4.31 23.36 9.57
CA CYS A 56 4.77 23.86 8.26
C CYS A 56 3.74 24.76 7.57
N ILE A 57 2.44 24.48 7.72
CA ILE A 57 1.38 25.34 7.18
C ILE A 57 1.28 26.65 7.96
N GLU A 58 1.29 26.61 9.30
CA GLU A 58 1.22 27.80 10.15
C GLU A 58 2.43 28.73 9.94
N GLN A 59 3.59 28.15 9.66
CA GLN A 59 4.85 28.86 9.46
C GLN A 59 5.22 29.01 7.98
N GLU A 60 4.32 28.70 7.04
CA GLU A 60 4.52 28.87 5.60
C GLU A 60 5.87 28.30 5.11
N LEU A 61 6.25 27.12 5.61
CA LEU A 61 7.48 26.39 5.24
C LEU A 61 7.17 25.40 4.12
N ASP A 62 7.13 25.89 2.88
CA ASP A 62 6.72 25.10 1.72
C ASP A 62 7.72 23.98 1.35
N ASP A 63 9.02 24.22 1.50
CA ASP A 63 10.06 23.24 1.17
C ASP A 63 10.03 22.06 2.17
N SER A 64 9.97 22.38 3.46
CA SER A 64 9.78 21.40 4.54
C SER A 64 8.51 20.56 4.34
N LYS A 65 7.39 21.22 3.98
CA LYS A 65 6.11 20.54 3.67
C LYS A 65 6.26 19.56 2.51
N ALA A 66 6.94 19.95 1.44
CA ALA A 66 7.19 19.08 0.29
C ALA A 66 8.04 17.87 0.70
N CYS A 67 9.07 18.08 1.54
CA CYS A 67 9.92 17.02 2.07
C CYS A 67 9.13 15.98 2.89
N ILE A 68 8.27 16.43 3.80
CA ILE A 68 7.41 15.57 4.62
C ILE A 68 6.46 14.75 3.74
N VAL A 69 5.75 15.41 2.83
CA VAL A 69 4.82 14.74 1.91
C VAL A 69 5.54 13.69 1.06
N ASN A 70 6.72 14.02 0.54
CA ASN A 70 7.52 13.11 -0.27
C ASN A 70 7.96 11.88 0.54
N THR A 71 8.47 12.10 1.76
CA THR A 71 8.91 11.04 2.67
C THR A 71 7.76 10.10 3.02
N MET A 72 6.60 10.62 3.42
CA MET A 72 5.43 9.79 3.73
C MET A 72 4.91 9.04 2.51
N THR A 73 4.84 9.71 1.35
CA THR A 73 4.42 9.07 0.10
C THR A 73 5.33 7.89 -0.23
N TYR A 74 6.65 8.04 -0.16
CA TYR A 74 7.59 6.96 -0.44
C TYR A 74 7.51 5.82 0.58
N ARG A 75 7.22 6.10 1.85
CA ARG A 75 7.00 5.05 2.85
C ARG A 75 5.80 4.18 2.49
N TYR A 76 4.63 4.78 2.24
CA TYR A 76 3.44 4.02 1.86
C TYR A 76 3.56 3.33 0.50
N LEU A 77 4.31 3.92 -0.45
CA LEU A 77 4.66 3.26 -1.71
C LEU A 77 5.42 1.95 -1.47
N ARG A 78 6.37 1.95 -0.52
CA ARG A 78 7.13 0.75 -0.14
C ARG A 78 6.30 -0.28 0.60
N ASP A 79 5.34 0.17 1.40
CA ASP A 79 4.43 -0.71 2.16
C ASP A 79 3.29 -1.27 1.28
N GLY A 80 3.16 -0.80 0.04
CA GLY A 80 2.14 -1.27 -0.92
C GLY A 80 0.76 -0.63 -0.72
N GLU A 81 0.66 0.40 0.11
CA GLU A 81 -0.57 1.12 0.43
C GLU A 81 -0.75 2.34 -0.49
N TRP A 82 -1.03 2.06 -1.77
CA TRP A 82 -1.12 3.06 -2.83
C TRP A 82 -2.17 4.17 -2.57
N SER A 83 -3.28 3.83 -1.90
CA SER A 83 -4.33 4.81 -1.59
C SER A 83 -3.86 5.84 -0.56
N ALA A 84 -3.19 5.40 0.50
CA ALA A 84 -2.60 6.28 1.51
C ALA A 84 -1.48 7.12 0.90
N ALA A 85 -0.60 6.50 0.10
CA ALA A 85 0.45 7.19 -0.63
C ALA A 85 -0.10 8.33 -1.50
N LEU A 86 -1.18 8.06 -2.25
CA LEU A 86 -1.82 9.07 -3.09
C LEU A 86 -2.47 10.19 -2.26
N SER A 87 -3.13 9.87 -1.14
CA SER A 87 -3.70 10.88 -0.25
C SER A 87 -2.65 11.85 0.29
N TRP A 88 -1.47 11.34 0.66
CA TRP A 88 -0.34 12.17 1.08
C TRP A 88 0.24 12.98 -0.08
N ALA A 89 0.45 12.36 -1.24
CA ALA A 89 0.97 13.03 -2.42
C ALA A 89 0.07 14.22 -2.86
N LEU A 90 -1.25 14.07 -2.77
CA LEU A 90 -2.21 15.13 -3.13
C LEU A 90 -2.18 16.33 -2.16
N ARG A 91 -1.86 16.13 -0.87
CA ARG A 91 -1.67 17.23 0.10
C ARG A 91 -0.50 18.15 -0.27
N GLY A 92 0.49 17.64 -1.02
CA GLY A 92 1.65 18.40 -1.49
C GLY A 92 1.39 19.32 -2.67
N GLY A 93 0.20 19.28 -3.29
CA GLY A 93 -0.26 20.28 -4.25
C GLY A 93 0.37 20.26 -5.65
N ARG A 94 1.59 19.72 -5.82
CA ARG A 94 2.26 19.35 -7.09
C ARG A 94 3.71 19.02 -6.76
N GLY A 95 4.11 17.77 -6.90
CA GLY A 95 5.49 17.37 -6.61
C GLY A 95 5.86 16.08 -7.32
N ALA A 96 7.17 15.86 -7.50
CA ALA A 96 7.72 14.65 -8.12
C ALA A 96 7.16 13.35 -7.50
N ALA A 97 6.81 13.40 -6.21
CA ALA A 97 6.12 12.33 -5.50
C ALA A 97 4.84 11.87 -6.23
N LEU A 98 3.96 12.81 -6.63
CA LEU A 98 2.73 12.52 -7.36
C LEU A 98 3.02 11.85 -8.71
N ASP A 99 3.96 12.41 -9.48
CA ASP A 99 4.34 11.86 -10.78
C ASP A 99 4.88 10.42 -10.65
N THR A 100 5.68 10.13 -9.62
CA THR A 100 6.17 8.77 -9.35
C THR A 100 5.05 7.81 -8.95
N THR A 101 4.16 8.21 -8.03
CA THR A 101 3.03 7.37 -7.59
C THR A 101 2.10 7.04 -8.76
N VAL A 102 1.83 8.03 -9.62
CA VAL A 102 1.00 7.84 -10.82
C VAL A 102 1.71 6.96 -11.85
N ASN A 103 3.02 7.13 -12.05
CA ASN A 103 3.80 6.29 -12.96
C ASN A 103 3.79 4.81 -12.54
N ASP A 104 3.97 4.55 -11.25
CA ASP A 104 3.93 3.19 -10.69
C ASP A 104 2.53 2.58 -10.82
N LEU A 105 1.47 3.36 -10.57
CA LEU A 105 0.09 2.91 -10.76
C LEU A 105 -0.19 2.58 -12.24
N LEU A 106 0.22 3.44 -13.17
CA LEU A 106 0.06 3.18 -14.60
C LEU A 106 0.83 1.92 -15.02
N THR A 107 2.06 1.76 -14.54
CA THR A 107 2.91 0.60 -14.85
C THR A 107 2.28 -0.70 -14.34
N THR A 108 1.77 -0.71 -13.10
CA THR A 108 1.09 -1.87 -12.51
C THR A 108 -0.21 -2.20 -13.25
N VAL A 109 -1.04 -1.21 -13.58
CA VAL A 109 -2.28 -1.43 -14.34
C VAL A 109 -1.98 -1.95 -15.75
N VAL A 110 -1.01 -1.36 -16.46
CA VAL A 110 -0.60 -1.83 -17.80
C VAL A 110 -0.06 -3.25 -17.74
N HIS A 111 0.75 -3.57 -16.74
CA HIS A 111 1.28 -4.93 -16.56
C HIS A 111 0.15 -5.92 -16.26
N LEU A 112 -0.81 -5.59 -15.38
CA LEU A 112 -1.98 -6.43 -15.10
C LEU A 112 -2.88 -6.62 -16.33
N LEU A 113 -3.11 -5.57 -17.11
CA LEU A 113 -3.85 -5.67 -18.37
C LEU A 113 -3.12 -6.56 -19.38
N PHE A 114 -1.80 -6.42 -19.50
CA PHE A 114 -0.99 -7.25 -20.39
C PHE A 114 -1.00 -8.72 -19.96
N VAL A 115 -0.78 -9.00 -18.68
CA VAL A 115 -0.86 -10.36 -18.11
C VAL A 115 -2.28 -10.93 -18.29
N GLY A 116 -3.32 -10.15 -18.01
CA GLY A 116 -4.71 -10.54 -18.21
C GLY A 116 -5.02 -10.86 -19.67
N LEU A 117 -4.53 -10.04 -20.61
CA LEU A 117 -4.68 -10.28 -22.06
C LEU A 117 -3.97 -11.57 -22.48
N VAL A 118 -2.73 -11.81 -22.02
CA VAL A 118 -1.98 -13.04 -22.30
C VAL A 118 -2.69 -14.27 -21.75
N VAL A 119 -3.22 -14.20 -20.52
CA VAL A 119 -4.02 -15.27 -19.93
C VAL A 119 -5.30 -15.52 -20.72
N LEU A 120 -6.01 -14.48 -21.16
CA LEU A 120 -7.20 -14.63 -21.99
C LEU A 120 -6.88 -15.27 -23.36
N ILE A 121 -5.74 -14.94 -23.97
CA ILE A 121 -5.29 -15.55 -25.22
C ILE A 121 -4.97 -17.04 -25.01
N GLN A 122 -4.27 -17.40 -23.94
CA GLN A 122 -3.88 -18.79 -23.64
C GLN A 122 -5.07 -19.66 -23.16
N CYS A 123 -6.00 -19.10 -22.38
CA CYS A 123 -7.21 -19.79 -21.91
C CYS A 123 -8.35 -19.79 -22.93
N GLY A 124 -8.36 -18.87 -23.90
CA GLY A 124 -9.35 -18.80 -24.98
C GLY A 124 -9.32 -19.99 -25.95
N GLY A 125 -8.35 -20.89 -25.83
CA GLY A 125 -8.16 -22.04 -26.73
C GLY A 125 -8.92 -23.33 -26.40
N LYS A 126 -9.81 -23.40 -25.40
CA LYS A 126 -10.45 -24.69 -25.01
C LYS A 126 -11.98 -24.66 -24.99
N LYS A 127 -12.60 -24.66 -26.18
CA LYS A 127 -13.96 -25.21 -26.37
C LYS A 127 -14.07 -26.01 -27.68
N LYS A 128 -14.03 -27.33 -27.54
CA LYS A 128 -14.74 -28.28 -28.40
C LYS A 128 -15.25 -29.44 -27.54
N PRO A 129 -16.55 -29.48 -27.17
CA PRO A 129 -17.23 -30.74 -26.91
C PRO A 129 -17.80 -31.22 -28.25
N GLU A 130 -17.18 -32.23 -28.85
CA GLU A 130 -17.77 -32.97 -29.97
C GLU A 130 -18.89 -33.85 -29.42
N GLY A 131 -20.13 -33.41 -29.62
CA GLY A 131 -21.31 -34.25 -29.55
C GLY A 131 -21.78 -34.58 -30.97
N GLY A 132 -21.79 -35.86 -31.33
CA GLY A 132 -22.30 -36.36 -32.61
C GLY A 132 -22.61 -37.87 -32.52
N THR A 133 -23.85 -38.18 -32.15
CA THR A 133 -24.57 -39.47 -32.34
C THR A 133 -24.61 -39.82 -33.86
N VAL A 134 -24.56 -41.06 -34.37
CA VAL A 134 -25.65 -42.06 -34.48
C VAL A 134 -25.13 -43.48 -34.82
N SER A 135 -25.69 -44.46 -34.08
CA SER A 135 -26.05 -45.88 -34.34
C SER A 135 -25.77 -46.57 -35.69
N GLY A 136 -25.40 -47.87 -35.63
CA GLY A 136 -25.47 -48.82 -36.76
C GLY A 136 -25.01 -50.27 -36.46
N ALA A 137 -25.93 -51.09 -35.93
CA ALA A 137 -26.15 -52.55 -36.09
C ALA A 137 -24.97 -53.58 -36.22
N ALA A 138 -24.89 -54.54 -35.26
CA ALA A 138 -25.22 -55.99 -35.43
C ALA A 138 -24.56 -56.89 -34.33
N PRO A 139 -25.27 -57.89 -33.73
CA PRO A 139 -24.73 -58.97 -32.85
C PRO A 139 -24.32 -60.21 -33.70
N PRO A 140 -23.82 -61.38 -33.19
CA PRO A 140 -23.90 -61.94 -31.82
C PRO A 140 -22.64 -62.74 -31.30
N ALA A 141 -22.84 -63.38 -30.13
CA ALA A 141 -22.27 -64.67 -29.68
C ALA A 141 -21.20 -64.70 -28.55
N ALA A 142 -21.70 -65.09 -27.36
CA ALA A 142 -21.23 -66.14 -26.44
C ALA A 142 -19.76 -66.25 -25.94
N ALA A 143 -19.60 -66.15 -24.60
CA ALA A 143 -18.83 -67.03 -23.66
C ALA A 143 -18.41 -66.19 -22.42
N ALA A 144 -19.00 -66.35 -21.23
CA ALA A 144 -18.81 -67.39 -20.20
C ALA A 144 -17.54 -67.23 -19.31
N GLY A 145 -17.76 -67.01 -18.00
CA GLY A 145 -16.83 -67.24 -16.86
C GLY A 145 -15.70 -66.21 -16.67
N ASP A 146 -15.19 -65.85 -15.49
CA ASP A 146 -15.34 -66.37 -14.12
C ASP A 146 -14.78 -65.28 -13.14
N LYS A 147 -15.53 -64.95 -12.08
CA LYS A 147 -15.08 -64.90 -10.66
C LYS A 147 -13.90 -63.98 -10.24
N LYS A 148 -14.15 -63.01 -9.35
CA LYS A 148 -14.01 -63.16 -7.88
C LYS A 148 -14.30 -61.85 -7.12
N GLU A 149 -15.10 -62.01 -6.08
CA GLU A 149 -15.44 -61.06 -5.02
C GLU A 149 -14.31 -60.90 -3.98
N GLY A 150 -14.42 -59.85 -3.16
CA GLY A 150 -13.64 -59.58 -1.93
C GLY A 150 -13.51 -58.07 -1.72
N GLU A 151 -14.46 -57.34 -1.11
CA GLU A 151 -14.87 -57.31 0.31
C GLU A 151 -13.98 -56.44 1.21
N GLY A 152 -14.63 -55.47 1.86
CA GLY A 152 -14.24 -54.84 3.14
C GLY A 152 -13.27 -53.67 3.05
N GLU A 153 -13.32 -52.64 3.89
CA GLU A 153 -14.27 -52.25 4.93
C GLU A 153 -13.94 -50.79 5.29
N LYS A 154 -14.95 -50.12 5.82
CA LYS A 154 -15.09 -48.73 6.22
C LYS A 154 -14.41 -48.43 7.57
N LYS A 155 -13.87 -47.21 7.74
CA LYS A 155 -13.81 -46.35 8.96
C LYS A 155 -12.84 -45.20 8.63
N GLU A 156 -13.22 -43.93 8.49
CA GLU A 156 -13.98 -43.05 9.39
C GLU A 156 -13.51 -43.15 10.84
N GLU A 157 -12.52 -42.31 11.17
CA GLU A 157 -12.58 -41.38 12.31
C GLU A 157 -12.02 -40.03 11.87
#